data_AF-A0A853PVP3-F1
#
_entry.id   AF-A0A853PVP3-F1
#
_cell.length_a   1.000
_cell.length_b   1.000
_cell.length_c   1.000
_cell.angle_alpha   90.00
_cell.angle_beta   90.00
_cell.angle_gamma   90.00
#
_symmetry.space_group_name_H-M   'P 1'
#
loop_
_entity.id
_entity.type
_entity.pdbx_description
1 polymer ?
#
loop_
_entity_poly.entity_id
_entity_poly.type
_entity_poly.pdbx_seq_one_letter_code
_entity_poly.pdbx_strand_id
1 'polypeptide(L)'
;MRTCYNGIYSVNRSGKLSVTFGFGGRVKLLEEELIRFNHKLLQDVVILDGDYQQTEKYLGSKSFFYFDPPYKPVNESNACTSYMSQDFGDEEQVSLADFCKEIGEAGGK
;
A
#
# COMPACT_ATOMS: atom_id res chain seq x y z
N MET A 1 8.16 12.95 0.06
CA MET A 1 8.68 11.81 -0.74
C MET A 1 9.60 12.23 -1.88
N ARG A 2 9.24 13.13 -2.79
CA ARG A 2 10.09 13.43 -3.97
C ARG A 2 11.51 13.92 -3.68
N THR A 3 11.75 14.45 -2.50
CA THR A 3 13.06 14.88 -2.00
C THR A 3 13.69 13.88 -1.03
N CYS A 4 12.99 12.81 -0.69
CA CYS A 4 13.50 11.74 0.18
C CYS A 4 14.42 10.82 -0.64
N TYR A 5 15.39 10.21 0.03
CA TYR A 5 16.28 9.23 -0.60
C TYR A 5 15.48 8.12 -1.30
N ASN A 6 15.77 7.92 -2.60
CA ASN A 6 15.05 7.02 -3.50
C ASN A 6 13.51 7.19 -3.53
N GLY A 7 12.99 8.34 -3.14
CA GLY A 7 11.55 8.58 -3.08
C GLY A 7 10.82 7.83 -1.97
N ILE A 8 11.56 7.20 -1.04
CA ILE A 8 11.02 6.29 -0.02
C ILE A 8 10.28 7.06 1.08
N TYR A 9 9.19 6.48 1.57
CA TYR A 9 8.58 6.80 2.86
C TYR A 9 8.95 5.74 3.88
N SER A 10 9.52 6.14 5.02
CA SER A 10 9.81 5.27 6.15
C SER A 10 9.67 6.07 7.43
N VAL A 11 9.13 5.42 8.46
CA VAL A 11 8.94 6.00 9.79
C VAL A 11 9.55 5.09 10.85
N ASN A 12 10.02 5.68 11.94
CA ASN A 12 10.43 4.92 13.11
C ASN A 12 9.20 4.51 13.97
N ARG A 13 9.44 3.75 15.05
CA ARG A 13 8.39 3.30 15.99
C ARG A 13 7.60 4.44 16.65
N SER A 14 8.10 5.67 16.64
CA SER A 14 7.37 6.85 17.14
C SER A 14 6.56 7.58 16.06
N GLY A 15 6.46 7.01 14.86
CA GLY A 15 5.75 7.60 13.72
C GLY A 15 6.49 8.75 13.04
N LYS A 16 7.75 9.01 13.40
CA LYS A 16 8.55 10.10 12.81
C LYS A 16 9.28 9.59 11.57
N LEU A 17 9.30 10.41 10.52
CA LEU A 17 10.07 10.15 9.31
C LEU A 17 11.54 9.84 9.64
N SER A 18 12.03 8.72 9.13
CA SER A 18 13.41 8.24 9.32
C SER A 18 14.28 8.38 8.07
N VAL A 19 13.66 8.70 6.93
CA VAL A 19 14.36 8.82 5.64
C VAL A 19 15.14 10.12 5.52
N THR A 20 16.34 10.04 4.95
CA THR A 20 17.20 11.19 4.69
C THR A 20 16.82 11.91 3.39
N PHE A 21 17.37 13.10 3.18
CA PHE A 21 17.25 13.81 1.91
C PHE A 21 17.99 13.03 0.80
N GLY A 22 17.36 12.90 -0.36
CA GLY A 22 17.93 12.19 -1.50
C GLY A 22 19.01 12.97 -2.20
N PHE A 23 20.03 12.27 -2.71
CA PHE A 23 21.04 12.87 -3.58
C PHE A 23 20.46 12.99 -4.99
N GLY A 24 19.99 14.19 -5.37
CA GLY A 24 19.35 14.39 -6.67
C GLY A 24 19.21 15.87 -7.03
N GLY A 25 19.20 16.14 -8.34
CA GLY A 25 19.10 17.48 -8.92
C GLY A 25 17.72 18.13 -8.75
N ARG A 26 17.40 19.12 -9.60
CA ARG A 26 16.15 19.89 -9.50
C ARG A 26 14.93 18.97 -9.65
N VAL A 27 14.15 18.84 -8.58
CA VAL A 27 12.91 18.05 -8.54
C VAL A 27 11.71 18.93 -8.84
N LYS A 28 10.80 18.47 -9.72
CA LYS A 28 9.48 19.07 -9.91
C LYS A 28 8.58 18.69 -8.73
N LEU A 29 8.36 19.65 -7.83
CA LEU A 29 7.55 19.46 -6.62
C LEU A 29 6.05 19.55 -6.90
N LEU A 30 5.65 20.46 -7.80
CA LEU A 30 4.25 20.68 -8.15
C LEU A 30 3.95 20.18 -9.56
N GLU A 31 2.98 19.29 -9.67
CA GLU A 31 2.44 18.78 -10.92
C GLU A 31 0.94 19.08 -11.00
N GLU A 32 0.61 20.34 -11.25
CA GLU A 32 -0.76 20.84 -11.16
C GLU A 32 -1.75 20.07 -12.06
N GLU A 33 -1.38 19.82 -13.32
CA GLU A 33 -2.21 19.07 -14.26
C GLU A 33 -2.51 17.65 -13.75
N LEU A 34 -1.50 16.97 -13.19
CA LEU A 34 -1.65 15.64 -12.61
C LEU A 34 -2.57 15.66 -11.39
N ILE A 35 -2.45 16.67 -10.53
CA ILE A 35 -3.34 16.85 -9.36
C ILE A 35 -4.79 17.05 -9.81
N ARG A 36 -5.01 17.93 -10.80
CA ARG A 36 -6.36 18.20 -11.33
C ARG A 36 -6.96 16.97 -12.02
N PHE A 37 -6.14 16.19 -12.72
CA PHE A 37 -6.56 14.93 -13.33
C PHE A 37 -6.98 13.90 -12.28
N ASN A 38 -6.15 13.66 -11.27
CA ASN A 38 -6.46 12.72 -10.19
C ASN A 38 -7.69 13.15 -9.39
N HIS A 39 -7.86 14.45 -9.13
CA HIS A 39 -9.06 14.97 -8.49
C HIS A 39 -10.33 14.56 -9.24
N LYS A 40 -10.36 14.70 -10.57
CA LYS A 40 -11.52 14.29 -11.39
C LYS A 40 -11.76 12.78 -11.36
N LEU A 41 -10.70 11.97 -11.41
CA LEU A 41 -10.82 10.51 -11.36
C LEU A 41 -11.38 10.00 -10.03
N LEU A 42 -11.04 10.66 -8.92
CA LEU A 42 -11.40 10.20 -7.58
C LEU A 42 -12.81 10.63 -7.12
N GLN A 43 -13.61 11.29 -7.98
CA GLN A 43 -14.92 11.82 -7.57
C GLN A 43 -15.96 10.73 -7.21
N ASP A 44 -15.77 9.50 -7.70
CA ASP A 44 -16.65 8.35 -7.43
C ASP A 44 -15.87 7.20 -6.78
N VAL A 45 -14.89 7.53 -5.94
CA VAL A 45 -14.02 6.56 -5.27
C VAL A 45 -14.20 6.67 -3.75
N VAL A 46 -14.44 5.52 -3.11
CA VAL A 46 -14.40 5.39 -1.66
C VAL A 46 -12.97 5.05 -1.23
N ILE A 47 -12.33 5.94 -0.48
CA ILE A 47 -10.98 5.74 0.07
C ILE A 47 -11.13 5.35 1.54
N LEU A 48 -10.48 4.25 1.93
CA LEU A 48 -10.49 3.72 3.28
C LEU A 48 -9.06 3.68 3.83
N ASP A 49 -8.94 3.83 5.14
CA ASP A 49 -7.69 3.66 5.88
C ASP A 49 -7.93 2.62 6.98
N GLY A 50 -7.23 1.49 6.89
CA GLY A 50 -7.42 0.36 7.81
C GLY A 50 -7.06 -0.99 7.20
N ASP A 51 -7.47 -2.03 7.92
CA ASP A 51 -7.24 -3.43 7.54
C ASP A 51 -8.07 -3.85 6.31
N TYR A 52 -7.48 -4.64 5.42
CA TYR A 52 -8.11 -5.04 4.16
C TYR A 52 -9.39 -5.86 4.38
N GLN A 53 -9.54 -6.57 5.49
CA GLN A 53 -10.74 -7.39 5.76
C GLN A 53 -11.99 -6.52 5.88
N GLN A 54 -11.85 -5.23 6.24
CA GLN A 54 -12.97 -4.29 6.27
C GLN A 54 -13.62 -4.07 4.90
N THR A 55 -12.95 -4.49 3.81
CA THR A 55 -13.48 -4.40 2.45
C THR A 55 -14.53 -5.46 2.13
N GLU A 56 -14.65 -6.51 2.94
CA GLU A 56 -15.63 -7.60 2.75
C GLU A 56 -17.07 -7.07 2.65
N LYS A 57 -17.41 -6.02 3.40
CA LYS A 57 -18.74 -5.39 3.36
C LYS A 57 -19.13 -4.79 2.00
N TYR A 58 -18.18 -4.62 1.08
CA TYR A 58 -18.40 -4.14 -0.28
C TYR A 58 -18.44 -5.29 -1.31
N LEU A 59 -18.39 -6.54 -0.85
CA LEU A 59 -18.57 -7.70 -1.70
C LEU A 59 -19.99 -7.71 -2.29
N GLY A 60 -20.06 -7.92 -3.60
CA GLY A 60 -21.31 -8.07 -4.34
C GLY A 60 -21.07 -8.82 -5.63
N SER A 61 -22.15 -9.21 -6.30
CA SER A 61 -22.15 -10.04 -7.52
C SER A 61 -21.42 -9.43 -8.73
N LYS A 62 -21.00 -8.16 -8.64
CA LYS A 62 -20.25 -7.45 -9.68
C LYS A 62 -18.93 -6.85 -9.15
N SER A 63 -18.47 -7.29 -7.99
CA SER A 63 -17.22 -6.80 -7.40
C SER A 63 -16.02 -7.59 -7.95
N PHE A 64 -14.90 -6.89 -8.12
CA PHE A 64 -13.60 -7.47 -8.44
C PHE A 64 -12.58 -6.98 -7.41
N PHE A 65 -11.87 -7.91 -6.80
CA PHE A 65 -10.87 -7.63 -5.77
C PHE A 65 -9.47 -7.80 -6.33
N TYR A 66 -8.64 -6.76 -6.19
CA TYR A 66 -7.23 -6.79 -6.55
C TYR A 66 -6.36 -6.61 -5.31
N PHE A 67 -5.44 -7.55 -5.09
CA PHE A 67 -4.57 -7.58 -3.91
C PHE A 67 -3.11 -7.38 -4.33
N ASP A 68 -2.45 -6.39 -3.73
CA ASP A 68 -1.03 -6.08 -3.91
C ASP A 68 -0.36 -5.89 -2.53
N PRO A 69 -0.21 -6.97 -1.73
CA PRO A 69 0.36 -6.88 -0.39
C PRO A 69 1.88 -6.64 -0.43
N PRO A 70 2.50 -6.23 0.70
CA PRO A 70 3.96 -6.20 0.81
C PRO A 70 4.57 -7.58 0.47
N TYR A 71 5.53 -7.59 -0.45
CA TYR A 71 6.14 -8.84 -0.92
C TYR A 71 7.11 -9.43 0.13
N LYS A 72 7.13 -10.77 0.19
CA LYS A 72 8.15 -11.49 0.97
C LYS A 72 9.55 -11.22 0.40
N PRO A 73 10.56 -10.91 1.22
CA PRO A 73 11.93 -10.73 0.76
C PRO A 73 12.47 -12.00 0.07
N VAL A 74 13.15 -11.83 -1.06
CA VAL A 74 13.71 -12.95 -1.86
C VAL A 74 14.89 -13.62 -1.15
N ASN A 75 15.60 -12.91 -0.26
CA ASN A 75 16.74 -13.44 0.51
C ASN A 75 16.56 -13.14 2.00
N GLU A 76 16.67 -14.15 2.87
CA GLU A 76 16.57 -14.02 4.33
C GLU A 76 17.61 -13.05 4.92
N SER A 77 18.75 -12.86 4.26
CA SER A 77 19.85 -12.00 4.69
C SER A 77 19.60 -10.50 4.53
N ASN A 78 18.51 -10.08 3.85
CA ASN A 78 18.12 -8.67 3.66
C ASN A 78 16.89 -8.28 4.48
N ALA A 79 16.63 -8.96 5.60
CA ALA A 79 15.49 -8.75 6.51
C ALA A 79 15.37 -7.34 7.14
N CYS A 80 16.27 -6.41 6.81
CA CYS A 80 16.24 -5.03 7.31
C CYS A 80 15.68 -4.06 6.27
N THR A 81 14.46 -4.30 5.80
CA THR A 81 13.68 -3.32 5.01
C THR A 81 12.27 -3.17 5.57
N SER A 82 12.17 -2.98 6.90
CA SER A 82 10.95 -2.51 7.54
C SER A 82 10.68 -1.07 7.07
N TYR A 83 9.89 -0.93 5.99
CA TYR A 83 9.36 0.36 5.54
C TYR A 83 8.15 0.80 6.38
N MET A 84 7.54 -0.15 7.11
CA MET A 84 6.40 0.06 7.98
C MET A 84 6.66 -0.52 9.37
N SER A 85 6.03 0.05 10.40
CA SER A 85 6.19 -0.37 11.79
C SER A 85 5.53 -1.72 12.12
N GLN A 86 4.63 -2.19 11.25
CA GLN A 86 4.04 -3.53 11.28
C GLN A 86 4.66 -4.35 10.16
N ASP A 87 5.13 -5.55 10.53
CA ASP A 87 5.66 -6.52 9.58
C ASP A 87 4.48 -7.25 8.92
N PHE A 88 4.54 -7.41 7.60
CA PHE A 88 3.60 -8.24 6.84
C PHE A 88 4.34 -9.54 6.49
N GLY A 89 4.34 -10.47 7.44
CA GLY A 89 5.10 -11.72 7.40
C GLY A 89 4.31 -12.89 6.86
N ASP A 90 4.79 -14.10 7.14
CA ASP A 90 4.19 -15.34 6.63
C ASP A 90 2.77 -15.56 7.16
N GLU A 91 2.49 -15.17 8.41
CA GLU A 91 1.16 -15.30 9.01
C GLU A 91 0.14 -14.36 8.33
N GLU A 92 0.55 -13.13 8.01
CA GLU A 92 -0.28 -12.16 7.28
C GLU A 92 -0.52 -12.60 5.83
N GLN A 93 0.48 -13.21 5.18
CA GLN A 93 0.33 -13.78 3.83
C GLN A 93 -0.67 -14.95 3.81
N VAL A 94 -0.61 -15.84 4.82
CA VAL A 94 -1.58 -16.94 4.97
C VAL A 94 -2.97 -16.38 5.23
N SER A 95 -3.11 -15.43 6.15
CA SER A 95 -4.39 -14.78 6.46
C SER A 95 -5.01 -14.11 5.24
N LEU A 96 -4.19 -13.45 4.41
CA LEU A 96 -4.64 -12.84 3.16
C LEU A 96 -5.09 -13.89 2.14
N ALA A 97 -4.39 -15.02 2.04
CA ALA A 97 -4.76 -16.11 1.13
C ALA A 97 -6.11 -16.71 1.53
N ASP A 98 -6.34 -16.92 2.83
CA ASP A 98 -7.62 -17.39 3.37
C ASP A 98 -8.75 -16.39 3.06
N PHE A 99 -8.51 -15.09 3.28
CA PHE A 99 -9.47 -14.05 2.94
C PHE A 99 -9.81 -14.02 1.44
N CYS A 100 -8.81 -14.17 0.56
CA CYS A 100 -9.05 -14.23 -0.89
C CYS A 100 -9.94 -15.43 -1.26
N LYS A 101 -9.76 -16.55 -0.58
CA LYS A 101 -10.57 -17.76 -0.78
C LYS A 101 -12.01 -17.53 -0.34
N GLU A 102 -12.24 -16.93 0.82
CA GLU A 102 -13.57 -16.59 1.34
C GLU A 102 -14.32 -15.65 0.40
N ILE A 103 -13.65 -14.60 -0.09
CA ILE A 103 -14.22 -13.67 -1.09
C ILE A 103 -14.60 -14.40 -2.38
N GLY A 104 -13.74 -15.31 -2.87
CA GLY A 104 -14.01 -16.12 -4.05
C GLY A 104 -15.21 -17.06 -3.87
N GLU A 105 -15.32 -17.72 -2.71
CA GLU A 105 -16.45 -18.61 -2.37
C GLU A 105 -17.77 -17.84 -2.25
N ALA A 106 -17.74 -16.60 -1.77
CA ALA A 106 -18.88 -15.71 -1.67
C ALA A 106 -19.26 -15.01 -3.01
N GLY A 107 -18.60 -15.37 -4.11
CA GLY A 107 -18.95 -14.94 -5.47
C GLY A 107 -18.25 -13.67 -5.96
N GLY A 108 -17.25 -13.19 -5.22
CA GLY A 108 -16.30 -12.19 -5.71
C GLY A 108 -15.42 -12.75 -6.82
N LYS A 109 -14.90 -11.85 -7.66
CA LYS A 109 -13.88 -12.17 -8.67
C LYS A 109 -12.53 -11.61 -8.29
#